data_AF-A0A963PGP5-F1
#
_entry.id   AF-A0A963PGP5-F1
#
_cell.length_a   1.000
_cell.length_b   1.000
_cell.length_c   1.000
_cell.angle_alpha   90.00
_cell.angle_beta   90.00
_cell.angle_gamma   90.00
#
_symmetry.space_group_name_H-M   'P 1'
#
loop_
_entity.id
_entity.type
_entity.pdbx_description
1 polymer ?
#
loop_
_entity_poly.entity_id
_entity_poly.type
_entity_poly.pdbx_seq_one_letter_code
_entity_poly.pdbx_strand_id
1 'polypeptide(L)'
;MSGQVPLPSVPVDLPLLPLRDVVVFPHMVIPLFVGRPKSIKALEAAMEAERRIMLVAQKAAAKDEPSTDDMFEMGCVATILQMLKLPDGTVKVLVEGVQRAKVLSIQDGESHFMANVAPIDPARESSETQVNELEALRRAVMQQFDQYVKLNKKIPSEILTSISSIDDPGRLADTIAAHLPLKLESKQVILDLDPVVKRLENLFEQLEREVDILNVDKKIRGRVKRQMEKNQRDFYLNEQVKAIQKELGEGEEGADLEEIEKKIKAARMPAEARKKAEAEFKKLKLMSPMSAEATVVRNYIDALVALPWSKKTKIKHDLAFAEDVLNEDHYGLEKVKDRILEYLAVQQRVDKVKAPILCLVGPPGVGKTSLGQSIAKATGRKYVRMALGGMRDEAEIRGHRRTYIGAMPGKVLQSLGKVGTRNPLFLLDEIDKLGTDFRGDPSSALLEVLDPEQNHTFADHYVEVDFDLSDVMFVATSNSMNIPPALLDRMEVIRLSGYTEDEKTNIAMRYLLPKQIKNNGIREGELNVTEEAVRDIVRYYTREAGVRSLERDLSKICRKVVKGLLLKKYTPTVQITAENLSDFLGVRKYTYGRAEQQNQVGQVVGLAWTEVGGDLLTIEVAIMPGKG
;
A
#
# COMPACT_ATOMS: atom_id res chain seq x y z
N MET A 1 38.30 -13.90 -46.13
CA MET A 1 39.53 -13.50 -45.43
C MET A 1 39.90 -12.11 -45.92
N SER A 2 39.62 -11.08 -45.13
CA SER A 2 40.21 -9.75 -45.33
C SER A 2 41.70 -9.88 -45.03
N GLY A 3 42.53 -9.89 -46.08
CA GLY A 3 43.98 -10.10 -46.01
C GLY A 3 44.75 -8.87 -45.53
N GLN A 4 44.36 -8.27 -44.40
CA GLN A 4 45.10 -7.16 -43.81
C GLN A 4 46.00 -7.64 -42.67
N VAL A 5 47.27 -7.25 -42.75
CA VAL A 5 48.30 -7.60 -41.77
C VAL A 5 48.02 -6.83 -40.46
N PRO A 6 47.99 -7.51 -39.30
CA PRO A 6 47.87 -6.84 -38.00
C PRO A 6 49.01 -5.81 -37.80
N LEU A 7 48.73 -4.71 -37.10
CA LEU A 7 49.79 -3.73 -36.80
C LEU A 7 50.78 -4.35 -35.80
N PRO A 8 52.08 -4.02 -35.89
CA PRO A 8 53.04 -4.39 -34.85
C PRO A 8 52.63 -3.77 -33.51
N SER A 9 53.00 -4.39 -32.38
CA SER A 9 52.74 -3.87 -31.02
C SER A 9 53.53 -2.61 -30.65
N VAL A 10 53.93 -1.82 -31.63
CA VAL A 10 54.56 -0.51 -31.45
C VAL A 10 53.44 0.53 -31.38
N PRO A 11 53.55 1.57 -30.53
CA PRO A 11 52.58 2.65 -30.50
C PRO A 11 52.43 3.32 -31.88
N VAL A 12 51.19 3.50 -32.33
CA VAL A 12 50.83 4.17 -33.59
C VAL A 12 49.76 5.23 -33.30
N ASP A 13 49.84 6.36 -33.99
CA ASP A 13 48.81 7.39 -33.92
C ASP A 13 47.71 7.13 -34.95
N LEU A 14 46.46 7.02 -34.48
CA LEU A 14 45.30 6.80 -35.32
C LEU A 14 44.19 7.82 -35.01
N PRO A 15 43.40 8.25 -36.01
CA PRO A 15 42.16 8.98 -35.77
C PRO A 15 41.23 8.14 -34.88
N LEU A 16 40.61 8.77 -33.88
CA LEU A 16 39.74 8.11 -32.93
C LEU A 16 38.27 8.46 -33.18
N LEU A 17 37.42 7.45 -33.20
CA LEU A 17 35.98 7.57 -33.28
C LEU A 17 35.32 7.07 -31.98
N PRO A 18 34.74 7.97 -31.17
CA PRO A 18 34.00 7.56 -29.99
C PRO A 18 32.65 6.97 -30.38
N LEU A 19 32.38 5.74 -29.96
CA LEU A 19 31.14 5.01 -30.23
C LEU A 19 30.16 5.17 -29.07
N ARG A 20 28.88 5.33 -29.42
CA ARG A 20 27.77 5.39 -28.46
C ARG A 20 27.06 4.04 -28.43
N ASP A 21 26.87 3.48 -27.24
CA ASP A 21 26.11 2.25 -27.00
C ASP A 21 26.60 1.00 -27.77
N VAL A 22 27.80 1.04 -28.35
CA VAL A 22 28.36 -0.06 -29.16
C VAL A 22 29.84 -0.28 -28.82
N VAL A 23 30.21 -1.54 -28.63
CA VAL A 23 31.59 -2.03 -28.53
C VAL A 23 31.88 -2.88 -29.76
N VAL A 24 32.96 -2.57 -30.47
CA VAL A 24 33.38 -3.32 -31.68
C VAL A 24 34.48 -4.30 -31.31
N PHE A 25 34.30 -5.55 -31.72
CA PHE A 25 35.28 -6.63 -31.53
C PHE A 25 36.07 -6.88 -32.83
N PRO A 26 37.26 -7.49 -32.74
CA PRO A 26 37.96 -8.01 -33.92
C PRO A 26 37.05 -8.92 -34.77
N HIS A 27 37.19 -8.82 -36.09
CA HIS A 27 36.40 -9.50 -37.12
C HIS A 27 34.90 -9.16 -37.16
N MET A 28 34.43 -8.24 -36.32
CA MET A 28 33.05 -7.75 -36.35
C MET A 28 32.89 -6.73 -37.48
N VAL A 29 31.92 -6.97 -38.37
CA VAL A 29 31.51 -6.00 -39.40
C VAL A 29 30.20 -5.34 -38.98
N ILE A 30 30.20 -4.03 -38.79
CA ILE A 30 29.02 -3.29 -38.33
C ILE A 30 28.86 -1.96 -39.08
N PRO A 31 27.64 -1.60 -39.52
CA PRO A 31 27.35 -0.27 -40.03
C PRO A 31 27.19 0.72 -38.86
N LEU A 32 27.93 1.83 -38.91
CA LEU A 32 27.86 2.93 -37.94
C LEU A 32 27.28 4.17 -38.61
N PHE A 33 26.46 4.90 -37.87
CA PHE A 33 25.91 6.19 -38.29
C PHE A 33 26.60 7.30 -37.49
N VAL A 34 27.26 8.21 -38.20
CA VAL A 34 28.09 9.26 -37.61
C VAL A 34 27.53 10.62 -38.01
N GLY A 35 27.07 11.38 -37.02
CA GLY A 35 26.51 12.73 -37.24
C GLY A 35 27.35 13.88 -36.65
N ARG A 36 28.31 13.59 -35.76
CA ARG A 36 29.09 14.64 -35.08
C ARG A 36 30.18 15.20 -36.01
N PRO A 37 30.33 16.54 -36.15
CA PRO A 37 31.31 17.14 -37.05
C PRO A 37 32.75 16.69 -36.81
N LYS A 38 33.20 16.60 -35.55
CA LYS A 38 34.55 16.09 -35.19
C LYS A 38 34.76 14.63 -35.62
N SER A 39 33.72 13.79 -35.49
CA SER A 39 33.75 12.38 -35.87
C SER A 39 33.75 12.17 -37.39
N ILE A 40 33.04 13.01 -38.14
CA ILE A 40 33.07 13.00 -39.61
C ILE A 40 34.47 13.37 -40.11
N LYS A 41 35.09 14.40 -39.52
CA LYS A 41 36.48 14.78 -39.85
C LYS A 41 37.50 13.67 -39.52
N ALA A 42 37.32 12.96 -38.39
CA ALA A 42 38.16 11.80 -38.05
C ALA A 42 38.08 10.70 -39.11
N LEU A 43 36.87 10.44 -39.62
CA LEU A 43 36.62 9.46 -40.67
C LEU A 43 37.22 9.87 -42.02
N GLU A 44 37.13 11.15 -42.39
CA GLU A 44 37.76 11.69 -43.60
C GLU A 44 39.29 11.59 -43.52
N ALA A 45 39.89 11.97 -42.39
CA ALA A 45 41.33 11.83 -42.14
C ALA A 45 41.79 10.36 -42.21
N ALA A 46 41.02 9.43 -41.65
CA ALA A 46 41.31 8.01 -41.73
C ALA A 46 41.24 7.48 -43.17
N MET A 47 40.29 7.97 -43.98
CA MET A 47 40.14 7.59 -45.39
C MET A 47 41.27 8.09 -46.30
N GLU A 48 41.84 9.25 -45.99
CA GLU A 48 43.01 9.82 -46.70
C GLU A 48 44.32 9.11 -46.37
N ALA A 49 44.40 8.51 -45.17
CA ALA A 49 45.53 7.70 -44.72
C ALA A 49 45.37 6.21 -45.12
N GLU A 50 45.58 5.28 -44.19
CA GLU A 50 45.53 3.83 -44.44
C GLU A 50 44.14 3.20 -44.26
N ARG A 51 43.05 4.00 -44.22
CA ARG A 51 41.68 3.56 -43.92
C ARG A 51 41.52 2.86 -42.55
N ARG A 52 42.47 3.11 -41.65
CA ARG A 52 42.48 2.57 -40.28
C ARG A 52 41.96 3.64 -39.31
N ILE A 53 41.12 3.21 -38.39
CA ILE A 53 40.53 4.08 -37.38
C ILE A 53 40.48 3.35 -36.04
N MET A 54 40.69 4.09 -34.96
CA MET A 54 40.54 3.56 -33.61
C MET A 54 39.09 3.74 -33.15
N LEU A 55 38.43 2.64 -32.78
CA LEU A 55 37.07 2.65 -32.26
C LEU A 55 37.09 2.42 -30.75
N VAL A 56 36.52 3.35 -29.99
CA VAL A 56 36.48 3.29 -28.53
C VAL A 56 35.07 3.58 -28.05
N ALA A 57 34.56 2.77 -27.11
CA ALA A 57 33.26 3.02 -26.51
C ALA A 57 33.32 4.18 -25.51
N GLN A 58 32.22 4.92 -25.37
CA GLN A 58 32.04 5.95 -24.34
C GLN A 58 31.54 5.32 -23.04
N LYS A 59 32.07 5.76 -21.89
CA LYS A 59 31.60 5.39 -20.55
C LYS A 59 30.17 5.87 -20.29
N ALA A 60 29.82 7.05 -20.79
CA ALA A 60 28.51 7.66 -20.65
C ALA A 60 27.88 7.96 -22.01
N ALA A 61 26.98 7.07 -22.46
CA ALA A 61 26.33 7.19 -23.77
C ALA A 61 25.43 8.43 -23.93
N ALA A 62 25.00 9.05 -22.84
CA ALA A 62 24.13 10.22 -22.84
C ALA A 62 24.87 11.55 -23.09
N LYS A 63 26.20 11.57 -23.09
CA LYS A 63 26.99 12.78 -23.31
C LYS A 63 27.22 13.00 -24.80
N ASP A 64 26.73 14.13 -25.32
CA ASP A 64 26.83 14.42 -26.76
C ASP A 64 28.23 14.88 -27.19
N GLU A 65 29.02 15.45 -26.28
CA GLU A 65 30.42 15.82 -26.51
C GLU A 65 31.30 15.14 -25.45
N PRO A 66 31.89 13.96 -25.76
CA PRO A 66 32.75 13.25 -24.82
C PRO A 66 34.07 14.00 -24.63
N SER A 67 34.52 14.10 -23.38
CA SER A 67 35.90 14.51 -23.05
C SER A 67 36.85 13.31 -23.12
N THR A 68 38.16 13.56 -23.09
CA THR A 68 39.20 12.51 -23.11
C THR A 68 39.00 11.43 -22.05
N ASP A 69 38.50 11.80 -20.87
CA ASP A 69 38.33 10.89 -19.73
C ASP A 69 37.06 10.01 -19.82
N ASP A 70 36.15 10.34 -20.72
CA ASP A 70 34.88 9.62 -20.92
C ASP A 70 35.02 8.40 -21.84
N MET A 71 36.23 8.12 -22.32
CA MET A 71 36.51 7.00 -23.21
C MET A 71 37.12 5.83 -22.45
N PHE A 72 36.83 4.60 -22.88
CA PHE A 72 37.47 3.40 -22.34
C PHE A 72 38.92 3.30 -22.80
N GLU A 73 39.77 2.68 -21.96
CA GLU A 73 41.21 2.54 -22.25
C GLU A 73 41.50 1.48 -23.32
N MET A 74 40.54 0.59 -23.58
CA MET A 74 40.67 -0.48 -24.56
C MET A 74 39.60 -0.33 -25.64
N GLY A 75 40.02 -0.50 -26.88
CA GLY A 75 39.13 -0.48 -28.03
C GLY A 75 39.62 -1.40 -29.14
N CYS A 76 39.09 -1.18 -30.34
CA CYS A 76 39.41 -1.98 -31.51
C CYS A 76 39.90 -1.09 -32.65
N VAL A 77 41.05 -1.43 -33.21
CA VAL A 77 41.49 -0.87 -34.49
C VAL A 77 40.63 -1.50 -35.56
N ALA A 78 39.96 -0.68 -36.35
CA ALA A 78 39.08 -1.11 -37.41
C ALA A 78 39.51 -0.52 -38.76
N THR A 79 39.14 -1.22 -39.82
CA THR A 79 39.32 -0.74 -41.20
C THR A 79 37.98 -0.28 -41.75
N ILE A 80 37.99 0.87 -42.41
CA ILE A 80 36.82 1.42 -43.10
C ILE A 80 36.65 0.70 -44.44
N LEU A 81 35.58 -0.08 -44.57
CA LEU A 81 35.24 -0.81 -45.79
C LEU A 81 34.50 0.09 -46.79
N GLN A 82 33.53 0.85 -46.31
CA GLN A 82 32.67 1.69 -47.14
C GLN A 82 32.20 2.93 -46.39
N MET A 83 32.10 4.07 -47.07
CA MET A 83 31.57 5.32 -46.52
C MET A 83 30.55 5.92 -47.49
N LEU A 84 29.38 6.28 -46.98
CA LEU A 84 28.30 6.92 -47.74
C LEU A 84 27.79 8.14 -46.98
N LYS A 85 27.83 9.31 -47.61
CA LYS A 85 27.23 10.55 -47.07
C LYS A 85 25.74 10.56 -47.41
N LEU A 86 24.89 10.67 -46.39
CA LEU A 86 23.44 10.72 -46.53
C LEU A 86 22.95 12.16 -46.77
N PRO A 87 21.77 12.37 -47.39
CA PRO A 87 21.24 13.70 -47.68
C PRO A 87 20.93 14.54 -46.43
N ASP A 88 20.80 13.90 -45.27
CA ASP A 88 20.54 14.50 -43.97
C ASP A 88 21.80 15.08 -43.30
N GLY A 89 22.96 14.96 -43.94
CA GLY A 89 24.25 15.41 -43.41
C GLY A 89 24.97 14.40 -42.52
N THR A 90 24.38 13.23 -42.26
CA THR A 90 25.05 12.14 -41.53
C THR A 90 25.88 11.26 -42.47
N VAL A 91 26.88 10.57 -41.93
CA VAL A 91 27.72 9.64 -42.68
C VAL A 91 27.46 8.22 -42.19
N LYS A 92 27.05 7.34 -43.10
CA LYS A 92 26.97 5.90 -42.86
C LYS A 92 28.29 5.25 -43.26
N VAL A 93 28.96 4.62 -42.30
CA VAL A 93 30.24 3.94 -42.52
C VAL A 93 30.11 2.46 -42.17
N LEU A 94 30.67 1.57 -43.01
CA LEU A 94 30.80 0.16 -42.72
C LEU A 94 32.25 -0.10 -42.27
N VAL A 95 32.42 -0.59 -41.04
CA VAL A 95 33.74 -0.85 -40.45
C VAL A 95 33.91 -2.33 -40.14
N GLU A 96 35.13 -2.84 -40.28
CA GLU A 96 35.55 -4.17 -39.86
C GLU A 96 36.59 -4.05 -38.76
N GLY A 97 36.33 -4.59 -37.57
CA GLY A 97 37.33 -4.68 -36.50
C GLY A 97 38.48 -5.59 -36.92
N VAL A 98 39.73 -5.16 -36.72
CA VAL A 98 40.93 -5.92 -37.09
C VAL A 98 41.57 -6.54 -35.87
N GLN A 99 41.82 -5.74 -34.84
CA GLN A 99 42.56 -6.16 -33.64
C GLN A 99 42.25 -5.26 -32.45
N ARG A 100 42.50 -5.76 -31.24
CA ARG A 100 42.37 -4.98 -30.01
C ARG A 100 43.57 -4.07 -29.84
N ALA A 101 43.34 -2.88 -29.27
CA ALA A 101 44.41 -1.96 -28.96
C ALA A 101 44.12 -1.19 -27.67
N LYS A 102 45.18 -0.96 -26.90
CA LYS A 102 45.15 -0.11 -25.72
C LYS A 102 45.41 1.33 -26.11
N VAL A 103 44.59 2.24 -25.64
CA VAL A 103 44.77 3.69 -25.81
C VAL A 103 45.76 4.17 -24.74
N LEU A 104 46.90 4.71 -25.16
CA LEU A 104 47.93 5.24 -24.26
C LEU A 104 47.67 6.71 -23.94
N SER A 105 47.25 7.50 -24.93
CA SER A 105 46.84 8.89 -24.74
C SER A 105 45.88 9.33 -25.84
N ILE A 106 45.02 10.30 -25.52
CA ILE A 106 44.08 10.91 -26.45
C ILE A 106 44.39 12.39 -26.54
N GLN A 107 44.60 12.87 -27.75
CA GLN A 107 44.79 14.28 -28.07
C GLN A 107 43.50 14.82 -28.69
N ASP A 108 42.90 15.84 -28.05
CA ASP A 108 41.79 16.59 -28.64
C ASP A 108 42.36 17.67 -29.56
N GLY A 109 42.51 17.34 -30.84
CA GLY A 109 42.92 18.29 -31.87
C GLY A 109 41.77 19.23 -32.24
N GLU A 110 42.09 20.37 -32.89
CA GLU A 110 41.08 21.35 -33.32
C GLU A 110 40.02 20.77 -34.27
N SER A 111 40.37 19.72 -35.04
CA SER A 111 39.49 19.12 -36.05
C SER A 111 38.87 17.79 -35.65
N HIS A 112 39.61 16.92 -34.96
CA HIS A 112 39.18 15.58 -34.54
C HIS A 112 40.08 15.03 -33.42
N PHE A 113 39.65 13.94 -32.78
CA PHE A 113 40.46 13.22 -31.79
C PHE A 113 41.52 12.35 -32.47
N MET A 114 42.75 12.43 -31.98
CA MET A 114 43.81 11.48 -32.31
C MET A 114 44.18 10.68 -31.07
N ALA A 115 44.42 9.38 -31.24
CA ALA A 115 44.83 8.51 -30.16
C ALA A 115 46.16 7.84 -30.48
N ASN A 116 47.07 7.88 -29.51
CA ASN A 116 48.25 7.05 -29.52
C ASN A 116 47.85 5.67 -28.97
N VAL A 117 47.90 4.64 -29.81
CA VAL A 117 47.40 3.31 -29.48
C VAL A 117 48.50 2.26 -29.57
N ALA A 118 48.47 1.30 -28.66
CA ALA A 118 49.33 0.11 -28.67
C ALA A 118 48.49 -1.11 -29.07
N PRO A 119 48.62 -1.60 -30.31
CA PRO A 119 47.98 -2.84 -30.75
C PRO A 119 48.46 -4.04 -29.95
N ILE A 120 47.53 -4.90 -29.54
CA ILE A 120 47.85 -6.15 -28.84
C ILE A 120 48.10 -7.23 -29.89
N ASP A 121 49.27 -7.88 -29.81
CA ASP A 121 49.64 -8.96 -30.73
C ASP A 121 48.87 -10.24 -30.36
N PRO A 122 48.03 -10.77 -31.26
CA PRO A 122 47.32 -12.03 -31.05
C PRO A 122 48.26 -13.21 -30.77
N ALA A 123 49.50 -13.17 -31.28
CA ALA A 123 50.47 -14.25 -31.15
C ALA A 123 51.23 -14.27 -29.81
N ARG A 124 51.16 -13.19 -29.01
CA ARG A 124 51.75 -13.14 -27.66
C ARG A 124 50.83 -13.69 -26.57
N GLU A 125 49.55 -13.89 -26.89
CA GLU A 125 48.53 -14.37 -25.94
C GLU A 125 48.59 -15.89 -25.69
N SER A 126 49.32 -16.64 -26.50
CA SER A 126 49.48 -18.10 -26.42
C SER A 126 50.78 -18.49 -25.71
N SER A 127 50.84 -18.35 -24.37
CA SER A 127 51.86 -19.07 -23.60
C SER A 127 51.61 -20.58 -23.70
N GLU A 128 52.59 -21.35 -24.19
CA GLU A 128 52.51 -22.81 -24.41
C GLU A 128 52.12 -23.63 -23.16
N THR A 129 52.07 -23.02 -21.98
CA THR A 129 51.86 -23.67 -20.68
C THR A 129 50.39 -24.01 -20.36
N GLN A 130 49.41 -23.61 -21.18
CA GLN A 130 47.96 -23.77 -20.88
C GLN A 130 47.12 -24.37 -22.02
N VAL A 131 47.75 -25.04 -23.00
CA VAL A 131 47.07 -25.54 -24.22
C VAL A 131 45.87 -26.45 -23.93
N ASN A 132 46.00 -27.38 -22.98
CA ASN A 132 44.90 -28.31 -22.64
C ASN A 132 43.71 -27.62 -21.95
N GLU A 133 43.98 -26.61 -21.12
CA GLU A 133 42.96 -25.85 -20.40
C GLU A 133 42.19 -24.92 -21.35
N LEU A 134 42.91 -24.26 -22.26
CA LEU A 134 42.33 -23.45 -23.33
C LEU A 134 41.42 -24.27 -24.24
N GLU A 135 41.83 -25.48 -24.63
CA GLU A 135 41.01 -26.34 -25.47
C GLU A 135 39.73 -26.81 -24.75
N ALA A 136 39.83 -27.14 -23.45
CA ALA A 136 38.68 -27.52 -22.64
C ALA A 136 37.67 -26.36 -22.51
N LEU A 137 38.15 -25.15 -22.19
CA LEU A 137 37.32 -23.93 -22.12
C LEU A 137 36.69 -23.59 -23.47
N ARG A 138 37.45 -23.73 -24.57
CA ARG A 138 36.92 -23.54 -25.93
C ARG A 138 35.72 -24.44 -26.20
N ARG A 139 35.83 -25.73 -25.87
CA ARG A 139 34.72 -26.70 -26.04
C ARG A 139 33.53 -26.36 -25.16
N ALA A 140 33.76 -25.98 -23.91
CA ALA A 140 32.71 -25.60 -22.97
C ALA A 140 31.92 -24.36 -23.42
N VAL A 141 32.62 -23.29 -23.83
CA VAL A 141 32.01 -22.06 -24.38
C VAL A 141 31.22 -22.37 -25.64
N MET A 142 31.75 -23.19 -26.54
CA MET A 142 31.07 -23.57 -27.78
C MET A 142 29.79 -24.37 -27.52
N GLN A 143 29.83 -25.31 -26.56
CA GLN A 143 28.65 -26.08 -26.14
C GLN A 143 27.57 -25.17 -25.53
N GLN A 144 27.96 -24.22 -24.68
CA GLN A 144 27.03 -23.29 -24.07
C GLN A 144 26.42 -22.33 -25.11
N PHE A 145 27.21 -21.89 -26.09
CA PHE A 145 26.73 -21.05 -27.19
C PHE A 145 25.74 -21.81 -28.10
N ASP A 146 25.98 -23.10 -28.40
CA ASP A 146 25.02 -23.94 -29.13
C ASP A 146 23.67 -24.05 -28.40
N GLN A 147 23.71 -24.25 -27.07
CA GLN A 147 22.49 -24.26 -26.25
C GLN A 147 21.77 -22.91 -26.28
N TYR A 148 22.52 -21.81 -26.20
CA TYR A 148 21.97 -20.46 -26.29
C TYR A 148 21.26 -20.21 -27.63
N VAL A 149 21.86 -20.55 -28.77
CA VAL A 149 21.25 -20.37 -30.10
C VAL A 149 20.00 -21.24 -30.27
N LYS A 150 19.98 -22.47 -29.74
CA LYS A 150 18.78 -23.33 -29.75
C LYS A 150 17.61 -22.74 -28.97
N LEU A 151 17.89 -22.00 -27.90
CA LEU A 151 16.87 -21.32 -27.10
C LEU A 151 16.46 -19.97 -27.70
N ASN A 152 17.40 -19.24 -28.33
CA ASN A 152 17.18 -17.92 -28.91
C ASN A 152 17.07 -17.96 -30.44
N LYS A 153 15.83 -18.06 -30.94
CA LYS A 153 15.51 -18.11 -32.38
C LYS A 153 15.87 -16.85 -33.17
N LYS A 154 16.39 -15.79 -32.55
CA LYS A 154 16.80 -14.55 -33.24
C LYS A 154 18.15 -14.69 -33.96
N ILE A 155 18.98 -15.66 -33.58
CA ILE A 155 20.29 -15.90 -34.21
C ILE A 155 20.11 -16.98 -35.29
N PRO A 156 20.44 -16.69 -36.57
CA PRO A 156 20.44 -17.69 -37.62
C PRO A 156 21.40 -18.83 -37.30
N SER A 157 20.97 -20.07 -37.55
CA SER A 157 21.80 -21.27 -37.34
C SER A 157 23.07 -21.31 -38.20
N GLU A 158 23.12 -20.54 -39.28
CA GLU A 158 24.30 -20.38 -40.15
C GLU A 158 25.51 -19.79 -39.40
N ILE A 159 25.27 -18.98 -38.36
CA ILE A 159 26.33 -18.38 -37.55
C ILE A 159 27.04 -19.45 -36.70
N LEU A 160 26.34 -20.48 -36.23
CA LEU A 160 26.94 -21.60 -35.49
C LEU A 160 27.99 -22.33 -36.33
N THR A 161 27.68 -22.61 -37.60
CA THR A 161 28.61 -23.28 -38.52
C THR A 161 29.87 -22.47 -38.78
N SER A 162 29.77 -21.13 -38.87
CA SER A 162 30.95 -20.28 -39.02
C SER A 162 31.83 -20.25 -37.76
N ILE A 163 31.22 -20.18 -36.57
CA ILE A 163 31.96 -20.11 -35.31
C ILE A 163 32.61 -21.45 -34.97
N SER A 164 31.96 -22.58 -35.29
CA SER A 164 32.53 -23.92 -35.07
C SER A 164 33.80 -24.21 -35.88
N SER A 165 34.03 -23.44 -36.96
CA SER A 165 35.23 -23.57 -37.81
C SER A 165 36.44 -22.79 -37.29
N ILE A 166 36.30 -22.05 -36.18
CA ILE A 166 37.37 -21.24 -35.59
C ILE A 166 38.17 -22.07 -34.60
N ASP A 167 39.41 -22.38 -34.95
CA ASP A 167 40.33 -23.14 -34.09
C ASP A 167 41.02 -22.28 -33.03
N ASP A 168 41.24 -21.00 -33.31
CA ASP A 168 41.89 -20.06 -32.40
C ASP A 168 40.96 -19.63 -31.23
N PRO A 169 41.30 -19.90 -29.96
CA PRO A 169 40.43 -19.59 -28.82
C PRO A 169 40.19 -18.10 -28.59
N GLY A 170 41.17 -17.23 -28.89
CA GLY A 170 41.01 -15.78 -28.76
C GLY A 170 40.01 -15.22 -29.76
N ARG A 171 40.18 -15.60 -31.03
CA ARG A 171 39.25 -15.27 -32.12
C ARG A 171 37.85 -15.81 -31.87
N LEU A 172 37.74 -17.02 -31.31
CA LEU A 172 36.44 -17.60 -30.94
C LEU A 172 35.73 -16.72 -29.91
N ALA A 173 36.43 -16.30 -28.86
CA ALA A 173 35.87 -15.45 -27.80
C ALA A 173 35.35 -14.12 -28.35
N ASP A 174 36.15 -13.45 -29.18
CA ASP A 174 35.79 -12.15 -29.77
C ASP A 174 34.60 -12.28 -30.74
N THR A 175 34.55 -13.35 -31.54
CA THR A 175 33.45 -13.60 -32.50
C THR A 175 32.15 -13.91 -31.77
N ILE A 176 32.18 -14.73 -30.71
CA ILE A 176 30.99 -15.04 -29.91
C ILE A 176 30.50 -13.78 -29.19
N ALA A 177 31.39 -13.01 -28.56
CA ALA A 177 31.03 -11.77 -27.85
C ALA A 177 30.36 -10.73 -28.77
N ALA A 178 30.76 -10.66 -30.04
CA ALA A 178 30.14 -9.79 -31.04
C ALA A 178 28.66 -10.13 -31.30
N HIS A 179 28.29 -11.42 -31.28
CA HIS A 179 26.94 -11.89 -31.55
C HIS A 179 26.03 -11.96 -30.32
N LEU A 180 26.57 -11.79 -29.12
CA LEU A 180 25.77 -11.81 -27.89
C LEU A 180 25.12 -10.44 -27.60
N PRO A 181 23.83 -10.39 -27.23
CA PRO A 181 23.11 -9.16 -26.89
C PRO A 181 23.38 -8.75 -25.44
N LEU A 182 24.64 -8.54 -25.08
CA LEU A 182 25.08 -8.13 -23.75
C LEU A 182 25.02 -6.61 -23.59
N LYS A 183 24.92 -6.15 -22.34
CA LYS A 183 25.07 -4.72 -21.99
C LYS A 183 26.48 -4.24 -22.34
N LEU A 184 26.62 -2.93 -22.62
CA LEU A 184 27.88 -2.33 -23.04
C LEU A 184 29.00 -2.58 -22.03
N GLU A 185 28.72 -2.46 -20.73
CA GLU A 185 29.71 -2.65 -19.67
C GLU A 185 30.25 -4.09 -19.67
N SER A 186 29.36 -5.07 -19.86
CA SER A 186 29.75 -6.49 -19.92
C SER A 186 30.55 -6.81 -21.18
N LYS A 187 30.25 -6.17 -22.32
CA LYS A 187 31.05 -6.29 -23.55
C LYS A 187 32.43 -5.67 -23.39
N GLN A 188 32.50 -4.51 -22.73
CA GLN A 188 33.76 -3.82 -22.48
C GLN A 188 34.67 -4.65 -21.58
N VAL A 189 34.13 -5.28 -20.52
CA VAL A 189 34.90 -6.19 -19.66
C VAL A 189 35.54 -7.33 -20.46
N ILE A 190 34.81 -7.93 -21.42
CA ILE A 190 35.36 -8.99 -22.28
C ILE A 190 36.51 -8.44 -23.15
N LEU A 191 36.35 -7.24 -23.70
CA LEU A 191 37.36 -6.59 -24.53
C LEU A 191 38.62 -6.22 -23.72
N ASP A 192 38.44 -5.78 -22.48
CA ASP A 192 39.50 -5.35 -21.55
C ASP A 192 40.39 -6.51 -21.06
N LEU A 193 39.87 -7.73 -21.03
CA LEU A 193 40.60 -8.90 -20.54
C LEU A 193 41.69 -9.33 -21.52
N ASP A 194 42.94 -9.05 -21.15
CA ASP A 194 44.12 -9.41 -21.93
C ASP A 194 44.30 -10.95 -22.04
N PRO A 195 44.32 -11.74 -20.94
CA PRO A 195 44.51 -13.19 -21.04
C PRO A 195 43.29 -13.91 -21.64
N VAL A 196 43.53 -14.75 -22.65
CA VAL A 196 42.48 -15.52 -23.36
C VAL A 196 41.69 -16.44 -22.41
N VAL A 197 42.37 -17.09 -21.46
CA VAL A 197 41.73 -17.97 -20.46
C VAL A 197 40.66 -17.20 -19.68
N LYS A 198 41.03 -16.07 -19.07
CA LYS A 198 40.09 -15.23 -18.29
C LYS A 198 38.95 -14.69 -19.15
N ARG A 199 39.23 -14.40 -20.43
CA ARG A 199 38.20 -13.95 -21.37
C ARG A 199 37.18 -15.05 -21.67
N LEU A 200 37.64 -16.27 -21.91
CA LEU A 200 36.79 -17.44 -22.13
C LEU A 200 35.97 -17.80 -20.88
N GLU A 201 36.57 -17.75 -19.69
CA GLU A 201 35.86 -17.95 -18.42
C GLU A 201 34.74 -16.92 -18.21
N ASN A 202 35.06 -15.63 -18.42
CA ASN A 202 34.07 -14.57 -18.28
C ASN A 202 32.95 -14.70 -19.32
N LEU A 203 33.29 -15.03 -20.57
CA LEU A 203 32.33 -15.28 -21.62
C LEU A 203 31.42 -16.47 -21.31
N PHE A 204 31.97 -17.55 -20.75
CA PHE A 204 31.21 -18.72 -20.32
C PHE A 204 30.19 -18.36 -19.24
N GLU A 205 30.60 -17.62 -18.21
CA GLU A 205 29.71 -17.17 -17.13
C GLU A 205 28.57 -16.29 -17.65
N GLN A 206 28.88 -15.37 -18.58
CA GLN A 206 27.85 -14.52 -19.19
C GLN A 206 26.86 -15.34 -20.04
N LEU A 207 27.34 -16.33 -20.79
CA LEU A 207 26.50 -17.26 -21.57
C LEU A 207 25.61 -18.12 -20.69
N GLU A 208 26.12 -18.60 -19.55
CA GLU A 208 25.36 -19.40 -18.59
C GLU A 208 24.16 -18.63 -18.04
N ARG A 209 24.39 -17.39 -17.59
CA ARG A 209 23.33 -16.50 -17.08
C ARG A 209 22.25 -16.25 -18.12
N GLU A 210 22.61 -16.02 -19.38
CA GLU A 210 21.65 -15.78 -20.46
C GLU A 210 20.83 -17.03 -20.81
N VAL A 211 21.46 -18.21 -20.81
CA VAL A 211 20.76 -19.49 -21.01
C VAL A 211 19.73 -19.73 -19.90
N ASP A 212 20.05 -19.42 -18.65
CA ASP A 212 19.12 -19.56 -17.52
C ASP A 212 17.92 -18.63 -17.64
N ILE A 213 18.13 -17.37 -18.01
CA ILE A 213 17.06 -16.40 -18.26
C ILE A 213 16.12 -16.92 -19.35
N LEU A 214 16.66 -17.41 -20.47
CA LEU A 214 15.87 -17.97 -21.57
C LEU A 214 15.08 -19.22 -21.16
N ASN A 215 15.66 -20.08 -20.30
CA ASN A 215 14.97 -21.25 -19.76
C ASN A 215 13.79 -20.87 -18.85
N VAL A 216 13.95 -19.83 -18.02
CA VAL A 216 12.86 -19.29 -17.20
C VAL A 216 11.77 -18.69 -18.07
N ASP A 217 12.11 -17.90 -19.09
CA ASP A 217 11.13 -17.32 -20.02
C ASP A 217 10.35 -18.42 -20.76
N LYS A 218 11.04 -19.48 -21.23
CA LYS A 218 10.41 -20.66 -21.83
C LYS A 218 9.44 -21.37 -20.86
N LYS A 219 9.82 -21.53 -19.58
CA LYS A 219 8.93 -22.10 -18.54
C LYS A 219 7.70 -21.22 -18.29
N ILE A 220 7.86 -19.89 -18.28
CA ILE A 220 6.75 -18.94 -18.11
C ILE A 220 5.81 -19.03 -19.31
N ARG A 221 6.33 -18.93 -20.55
CA ARG A 221 5.52 -19.08 -21.78
C ARG A 221 4.80 -20.43 -21.82
N GLY A 222 5.44 -21.50 -21.37
CA GLY A 222 4.81 -22.82 -21.26
C GLY A 222 3.64 -22.84 -20.27
N ARG A 223 3.77 -22.20 -19.11
CA ARG A 223 2.67 -22.06 -18.12
C ARG A 223 1.53 -21.22 -18.67
N VAL A 224 1.84 -20.07 -19.29
CA VAL A 224 0.84 -19.18 -19.91
C VAL A 224 0.10 -19.91 -21.03
N LYS A 225 0.82 -20.64 -21.89
CA LYS A 225 0.21 -21.43 -22.98
C LYS A 225 -0.73 -22.52 -22.45
N ARG A 226 -0.33 -23.28 -21.43
CA ARG A 226 -1.22 -24.28 -20.80
C ARG A 226 -2.45 -23.65 -20.15
N GLN A 227 -2.29 -22.48 -19.53
CA GLN A 227 -3.40 -21.73 -18.94
C GLN A 227 -4.35 -21.19 -20.02
N MET A 228 -3.83 -20.69 -21.14
CA MET A 228 -4.63 -20.29 -22.29
C MET A 228 -5.34 -21.47 -22.95
N GLU A 229 -4.67 -22.59 -23.17
CA GLU A 229 -5.29 -23.80 -23.73
C GLU A 229 -6.38 -24.36 -22.81
N LYS A 230 -6.15 -24.33 -21.49
CA LYS A 230 -7.18 -24.67 -20.50
C LYS A 230 -8.37 -23.72 -20.60
N ASN A 231 -8.14 -22.41 -20.60
CA ASN A 231 -9.21 -21.42 -20.74
C ASN A 231 -9.97 -21.54 -22.07
N GLN A 232 -9.27 -21.86 -23.17
CA GLN A 232 -9.88 -22.02 -24.49
C GLN A 232 -10.70 -23.32 -24.58
N ARG A 233 -10.21 -24.39 -23.94
CA ARG A 233 -10.94 -25.65 -23.78
C ARG A 233 -12.17 -25.48 -22.89
N ASP A 234 -12.03 -24.79 -21.76
CA ASP A 234 -13.13 -24.47 -20.84
C ASP A 234 -14.15 -23.56 -21.54
N PHE A 235 -13.70 -22.57 -22.32
CA PHE A 235 -14.57 -21.72 -23.15
C PHE A 235 -15.34 -22.54 -24.20
N TYR A 236 -14.66 -23.45 -24.91
CA TYR A 236 -15.30 -24.31 -25.91
C TYR A 236 -16.28 -25.31 -25.29
N LEU A 237 -15.93 -25.91 -24.15
CA LEU A 237 -16.82 -26.79 -23.39
C LEU A 237 -18.02 -26.02 -22.86
N ASN A 238 -17.85 -24.78 -22.39
CA ASN A 238 -18.96 -23.95 -21.94
C ASN A 238 -19.86 -23.49 -23.10
N GLU A 239 -19.31 -23.19 -24.28
CA GLU A 239 -20.12 -22.95 -25.49
C GLU A 239 -20.88 -24.21 -25.93
N GLN A 240 -20.28 -25.41 -25.79
CA GLN A 240 -20.99 -26.67 -26.02
C GLN A 240 -22.09 -26.91 -24.97
N VAL A 241 -21.81 -26.71 -23.69
CA VAL A 241 -22.82 -26.79 -22.61
C VAL A 241 -23.94 -25.79 -22.86
N LYS A 242 -23.63 -24.57 -23.32
CA LYS A 242 -24.60 -23.53 -23.66
C LYS A 242 -25.45 -23.90 -24.88
N ALA A 243 -24.86 -24.53 -25.90
CA ALA A 243 -25.60 -25.07 -27.04
C ALA A 243 -26.54 -26.21 -26.59
N ILE A 244 -26.06 -27.10 -25.72
CA ILE A 244 -26.84 -28.20 -25.13
C ILE A 244 -27.97 -27.66 -24.23
N GLN A 245 -27.70 -26.70 -23.34
CA GLN A 245 -28.71 -26.07 -22.47
C GLN A 245 -29.76 -25.28 -23.26
N LYS A 246 -29.36 -24.67 -24.39
CA LYS A 246 -30.29 -24.01 -25.31
C LYS A 246 -31.19 -25.00 -26.06
N GLU A 247 -30.73 -26.23 -26.30
CA GLU A 247 -31.54 -27.30 -26.89
C GLU A 247 -32.40 -28.06 -25.87
N LEU A 248 -32.02 -28.09 -24.59
CA LEU A 248 -32.76 -28.82 -23.54
C LEU A 248 -33.90 -28.04 -22.86
N GLY A 249 -34.10 -26.76 -23.17
CA GLY A 249 -35.19 -25.96 -22.62
C GLY A 249 -34.94 -25.49 -21.18
N GLU A 250 -35.48 -24.30 -20.86
CA GLU A 250 -35.21 -23.52 -19.65
C GLU A 250 -35.34 -24.34 -18.35
N GLY A 251 -34.21 -24.52 -17.65
CA GLY A 251 -34.15 -25.12 -16.32
C GLY A 251 -33.45 -24.18 -15.32
N GLU A 252 -34.13 -23.92 -14.20
CA GLU A 252 -33.70 -23.29 -12.94
C GLU A 252 -33.14 -21.84 -12.95
N GLU A 253 -32.52 -21.34 -14.02
CA GLU A 253 -31.88 -19.99 -14.01
C GLU A 253 -32.88 -18.81 -14.06
N GLY A 254 -34.11 -19.03 -14.54
CA GLY A 254 -35.13 -17.96 -14.65
C GLY A 254 -35.63 -17.44 -13.30
N ALA A 255 -35.71 -18.30 -12.27
CA ALA A 255 -36.30 -17.95 -10.97
C ALA A 255 -35.45 -16.94 -10.18
N ASP A 256 -34.12 -17.06 -10.23
CA ASP A 256 -33.18 -16.15 -9.55
C ASP A 256 -33.21 -14.74 -10.16
N LEU A 257 -33.25 -14.67 -11.49
CA LEU A 257 -33.37 -13.39 -12.22
C LEU A 257 -34.70 -12.69 -11.93
N GLU A 258 -35.81 -13.44 -11.83
CA GLU A 258 -37.09 -12.87 -11.43
C GLU A 258 -37.08 -12.30 -10.00
N GLU A 259 -36.39 -12.96 -9.06
CA GLU A 259 -36.26 -12.48 -7.69
C GLU A 259 -35.48 -11.15 -7.64
N ILE A 260 -34.38 -11.06 -8.38
CA ILE A 260 -33.59 -9.82 -8.50
C ILE A 260 -34.45 -8.70 -9.11
N GLU A 261 -35.24 -9.00 -10.14
CA GLU A 261 -36.14 -8.01 -10.76
C GLU A 261 -37.20 -7.49 -9.77
N LYS A 262 -37.79 -8.39 -8.97
CA LYS A 262 -38.75 -8.02 -7.92
C LYS A 262 -38.09 -7.13 -6.87
N LYS A 263 -36.86 -7.45 -6.45
CA LYS A 263 -36.09 -6.65 -5.48
C LYS A 263 -35.77 -5.24 -5.99
N ILE A 264 -35.35 -5.10 -7.25
CA ILE A 264 -35.10 -3.79 -7.87
C ILE A 264 -36.37 -2.93 -7.87
N LYS A 265 -37.53 -3.52 -8.22
CA LYS A 265 -38.82 -2.82 -8.20
C LYS A 265 -39.25 -2.44 -6.77
N ALA A 266 -38.99 -3.29 -5.79
CA ALA A 266 -39.35 -3.07 -4.38
C ALA A 266 -38.50 -1.99 -3.69
N ALA A 267 -37.24 -1.80 -4.12
CA ALA A 267 -36.30 -0.86 -3.48
C ALA A 267 -36.72 0.63 -3.59
N ARG A 268 -37.62 0.98 -4.52
CA ARG A 268 -38.09 2.36 -4.78
C ARG A 268 -36.93 3.35 -4.95
N MET A 269 -36.00 3.00 -5.83
CA MET A 269 -34.83 3.81 -6.15
C MET A 269 -35.23 5.10 -6.92
N PRO A 270 -34.46 6.20 -6.80
CA PRO A 270 -34.57 7.37 -7.67
C PRO A 270 -34.41 7.01 -9.15
N ALA A 271 -34.87 7.89 -10.05
CA ALA A 271 -34.86 7.62 -11.49
C ALA A 271 -33.45 7.28 -12.04
N GLU A 272 -32.41 7.97 -11.57
CA GLU A 272 -31.03 7.71 -11.99
C GLU A 272 -30.52 6.35 -11.51
N ALA A 273 -30.65 6.06 -10.21
CA ALA A 273 -30.26 4.79 -9.60
C ALA A 273 -31.00 3.62 -10.25
N ARG A 274 -32.31 3.77 -10.49
CA ARG A 274 -33.15 2.76 -11.15
C ARG A 274 -32.68 2.49 -12.58
N LYS A 275 -32.38 3.54 -13.35
CA LYS A 275 -31.89 3.39 -14.73
C LYS A 275 -30.56 2.62 -14.77
N LYS A 276 -29.63 2.88 -13.84
CA LYS A 276 -28.37 2.13 -13.75
C LYS A 276 -28.59 0.69 -13.30
N ALA A 277 -29.43 0.45 -12.29
CA ALA A 277 -29.79 -0.90 -11.85
C ALA A 277 -30.43 -1.74 -12.97
N GLU A 278 -31.36 -1.15 -13.73
CA GLU A 278 -32.01 -1.82 -14.87
C GLU A 278 -31.03 -2.08 -16.03
N ALA A 279 -30.09 -1.17 -16.29
CA ALA A 279 -29.05 -1.38 -17.30
C ALA A 279 -28.09 -2.52 -16.94
N GLU A 280 -27.62 -2.57 -15.69
CA GLU A 280 -26.78 -3.65 -15.19
C GLU A 280 -27.54 -4.99 -15.11
N PHE A 281 -28.81 -4.97 -14.74
CA PHE A 281 -29.65 -6.15 -14.75
C PHE A 281 -29.87 -6.73 -16.17
N LYS A 282 -30.04 -5.86 -17.18
CA LYS A 282 -30.07 -6.31 -18.60
C LYS A 282 -28.76 -6.96 -19.03
N LYS A 283 -27.61 -6.44 -18.59
CA LYS A 283 -26.30 -7.07 -18.84
C LYS A 283 -26.21 -8.43 -18.15
N LEU A 284 -26.65 -8.52 -16.88
CA LEU A 284 -26.66 -9.76 -16.12
C LEU A 284 -27.49 -10.85 -16.81
N LYS A 285 -28.66 -10.52 -17.39
CA LYS A 285 -29.50 -11.47 -18.16
C LYS A 285 -28.79 -12.07 -19.39
N LEU A 286 -27.83 -11.36 -19.97
CA LEU A 286 -27.08 -11.81 -21.16
C LEU A 286 -25.79 -12.56 -20.80
N MET A 287 -25.34 -12.44 -19.54
CA MET A 287 -24.11 -13.05 -19.07
C MET A 287 -24.37 -14.46 -18.53
N SER A 288 -23.38 -15.35 -18.66
CA SER A 288 -23.43 -16.66 -18.01
C SER A 288 -23.26 -16.51 -16.49
N PRO A 289 -24.08 -17.18 -15.66
CA PRO A 289 -23.98 -17.12 -14.20
C PRO A 289 -22.62 -17.56 -13.63
N MET A 290 -21.87 -18.38 -14.38
CA MET A 290 -20.54 -18.85 -13.97
C MET A 290 -19.41 -17.84 -14.27
N SER A 291 -19.69 -16.72 -14.93
CA SER A 291 -18.70 -15.69 -15.22
C SER A 291 -18.32 -14.88 -13.98
N ALA A 292 -17.03 -14.59 -13.82
CA ALA A 292 -16.55 -13.68 -12.77
C ALA A 292 -17.17 -12.28 -12.89
N GLU A 293 -17.46 -11.82 -14.12
CA GLU A 293 -18.13 -10.55 -14.37
C GLU A 293 -19.58 -10.57 -13.90
N ALA A 294 -20.29 -11.69 -14.08
CA ALA A 294 -21.67 -11.84 -13.60
C ALA A 294 -21.74 -11.75 -12.07
N THR A 295 -20.73 -12.27 -11.37
CA THR A 295 -20.63 -12.15 -9.90
C THR A 295 -20.44 -10.70 -9.47
N VAL A 296 -19.59 -9.94 -10.18
CA VAL A 296 -19.37 -8.50 -9.88
C VAL A 296 -20.64 -7.68 -10.12
N VAL A 297 -21.34 -7.91 -11.23
CA VAL A 297 -22.60 -7.23 -11.55
C VAL A 297 -23.69 -7.60 -10.56
N ARG A 298 -23.77 -8.88 -10.15
CA ARG A 298 -24.71 -9.35 -9.12
C ARG A 298 -24.46 -8.66 -7.78
N ASN A 299 -23.22 -8.66 -7.31
CA ASN A 299 -22.84 -7.97 -6.07
C ASN A 299 -23.15 -6.47 -6.12
N TYR A 300 -22.98 -5.85 -7.28
CA TYR A 300 -23.34 -4.45 -7.50
C TYR A 300 -24.85 -4.21 -7.39
N ILE A 301 -25.67 -5.06 -8.02
CA ILE A 301 -27.14 -4.98 -7.93
C ILE A 301 -27.59 -5.23 -6.49
N ASP A 302 -27.01 -6.22 -5.81
CA ASP A 302 -27.32 -6.51 -4.40
C ASP A 302 -26.96 -5.34 -3.49
N ALA A 303 -25.81 -4.67 -3.72
CA ALA A 303 -25.44 -3.46 -3.00
C ALA A 303 -26.44 -2.33 -3.22
N LEU A 304 -26.85 -2.07 -4.47
CA LEU A 304 -27.86 -1.05 -4.80
C LEU A 304 -29.22 -1.35 -4.15
N VAL A 305 -29.66 -2.60 -4.17
CA VAL A 305 -30.94 -3.03 -3.58
C VAL A 305 -30.91 -2.95 -2.06
N ALA A 306 -29.78 -3.26 -1.43
CA ALA A 306 -29.64 -3.22 0.03
C ALA A 306 -29.70 -1.80 0.60
N LEU A 307 -29.39 -0.77 -0.21
CA LEU A 307 -29.42 0.62 0.24
C LEU A 307 -30.84 1.10 0.56
N PRO A 308 -31.04 1.82 1.68
CA PRO A 308 -32.37 2.29 2.09
C PRO A 308 -32.75 3.59 1.38
N TRP A 309 -33.23 3.50 0.13
CA TRP A 309 -33.62 4.66 -0.68
C TRP A 309 -34.82 5.44 -0.12
N SER A 310 -35.84 4.74 0.36
CA SER A 310 -37.12 5.35 0.79
C SER A 310 -37.51 5.05 2.24
N LYS A 311 -36.97 3.99 2.84
CA LYS A 311 -37.36 3.52 4.18
C LYS A 311 -36.76 4.41 5.27
N LYS A 312 -37.59 5.08 6.06
CA LYS A 312 -37.20 5.91 7.21
C LYS A 312 -37.77 5.36 8.52
N THR A 313 -37.05 5.53 9.63
CA THR A 313 -37.62 5.36 10.98
C THR A 313 -38.48 6.55 11.35
N LYS A 314 -39.54 6.31 12.13
CA LYS A 314 -40.37 7.37 12.71
C LYS A 314 -39.56 8.08 13.80
N ILE A 315 -39.29 9.37 13.60
CA ILE A 315 -38.55 10.21 14.55
C ILE A 315 -39.48 10.59 15.71
N LYS A 316 -38.94 10.60 16.92
CA LYS A 316 -39.60 11.16 18.10
C LYS A 316 -39.17 12.61 18.28
N HIS A 317 -40.13 13.51 18.45
CA HIS A 317 -39.92 14.95 18.62
C HIS A 317 -40.25 15.43 20.04
N ASP A 318 -40.24 14.52 21.00
CA ASP A 318 -40.57 14.84 22.39
C ASP A 318 -39.27 15.10 23.17
N LEU A 319 -39.04 16.37 23.51
CA LEU A 319 -37.87 16.80 24.28
C LEU A 319 -37.94 16.34 25.74
N ALA A 320 -39.12 16.27 26.35
CA ALA A 320 -39.26 15.78 27.72
C ALA A 320 -38.89 14.29 27.80
N PHE A 321 -39.37 13.51 26.84
CA PHE A 321 -38.95 12.12 26.69
C PHE A 321 -37.43 11.98 26.45
N ALA A 322 -36.83 12.89 25.67
CA ALA A 322 -35.39 12.86 25.43
C ALA A 322 -34.58 13.14 26.71
N GLU A 323 -35.02 14.11 27.52
CA GLU A 323 -34.45 14.43 28.83
C GLU A 323 -34.54 13.23 29.78
N ASP A 324 -35.71 12.60 29.88
CA ASP A 324 -35.92 11.41 30.72
C ASP A 324 -34.98 10.27 30.32
N VAL A 325 -34.84 9.99 29.02
CA VAL A 325 -33.94 8.93 28.52
C VAL A 325 -32.48 9.24 28.83
N LEU A 326 -32.06 10.50 28.66
CA LEU A 326 -30.68 10.91 28.98
C LEU A 326 -30.39 10.80 30.48
N ASN A 327 -31.37 11.13 31.33
CA ASN A 327 -31.27 11.04 32.78
C ASN A 327 -31.33 9.61 33.31
N GLU A 328 -32.12 8.74 32.67
CA GLU A 328 -32.18 7.31 32.99
C GLU A 328 -30.85 6.63 32.68
N ASP A 329 -30.28 6.86 31.50
CA ASP A 329 -29.10 6.13 31.02
C ASP A 329 -27.76 6.67 31.59
N HIS A 330 -27.70 7.92 32.04
CA HIS A 330 -26.46 8.57 32.52
C HIS A 330 -26.67 9.33 33.83
N TYR A 331 -25.77 9.12 34.80
CA TYR A 331 -25.75 9.87 36.05
C TYR A 331 -24.90 11.15 35.93
N GLY A 332 -25.39 12.26 36.48
CA GLY A 332 -24.73 13.56 36.41
C GLY A 332 -24.72 14.12 34.98
N LEU A 333 -23.63 14.78 34.60
CA LEU A 333 -23.44 15.39 33.27
C LEU A 333 -24.50 16.44 32.88
N GLU A 334 -25.10 17.13 33.86
CA GLU A 334 -26.21 18.09 33.64
C GLU A 334 -25.90 19.08 32.50
N LYS A 335 -24.75 19.75 32.55
CA LYS A 335 -24.32 20.71 31.52
C LYS A 335 -24.22 20.10 30.10
N VAL A 336 -23.85 18.82 30.01
CA VAL A 336 -23.70 18.12 28.73
C VAL A 336 -25.07 17.69 28.21
N LYS A 337 -25.94 17.20 29.09
CA LYS A 337 -27.33 16.83 28.76
C LYS A 337 -28.12 18.05 28.30
N ASP A 338 -28.01 19.18 29.02
CA ASP A 338 -28.65 20.45 28.64
C ASP A 338 -28.23 20.88 27.23
N ARG A 339 -26.93 20.81 26.91
CA ARG A 339 -26.42 21.14 25.57
C ARG A 339 -26.95 20.20 24.48
N ILE A 340 -27.07 18.91 24.77
CA ILE A 340 -27.68 17.95 23.85
C ILE A 340 -29.16 18.30 23.64
N LEU A 341 -29.89 18.67 24.68
CA LEU A 341 -31.29 19.08 24.58
C LEU A 341 -31.46 20.37 23.79
N GLU A 342 -30.59 21.37 23.98
CA GLU A 342 -30.54 22.59 23.17
C GLU A 342 -30.36 22.25 21.68
N TYR A 343 -29.40 21.37 21.37
CA TYR A 343 -29.14 20.91 20.01
C TYR A 343 -30.36 20.20 19.38
N LEU A 344 -30.99 19.29 20.13
CA LEU A 344 -32.20 18.58 19.67
C LEU A 344 -33.39 19.54 19.48
N ALA A 345 -33.53 20.55 20.32
CA ALA A 345 -34.58 21.56 20.21
C ALA A 345 -34.44 22.41 18.95
N VAL A 346 -33.20 22.79 18.58
CA VAL A 346 -32.92 23.47 17.30
C VAL A 346 -33.25 22.55 16.13
N GLN A 347 -32.85 21.27 16.21
CA GLN A 347 -33.13 20.29 15.15
C GLN A 347 -34.63 20.06 14.92
N GLN A 348 -35.47 20.15 15.95
CA GLN A 348 -36.91 20.02 15.83
C GLN A 348 -37.57 21.17 15.05
N ARG A 349 -36.96 22.36 15.05
CA ARG A 349 -37.50 23.54 14.37
C ARG A 349 -37.10 23.66 12.90
N VAL A 350 -36.04 22.97 12.48
CA VAL A 350 -35.47 23.12 11.13
C VAL A 350 -35.59 21.81 10.36
N ASP A 351 -36.37 21.82 9.26
CA ASP A 351 -36.61 20.64 8.42
C ASP A 351 -35.35 20.10 7.72
N LYS A 352 -34.37 20.97 7.44
CA LYS A 352 -33.07 20.60 6.86
C LYS A 352 -31.95 21.09 7.75
N VAL A 353 -31.25 20.14 8.38
CA VAL A 353 -30.18 20.42 9.34
C VAL A 353 -28.98 21.02 8.62
N LYS A 354 -28.88 22.36 8.64
CA LYS A 354 -27.60 23.06 8.45
C LYS A 354 -26.83 23.23 9.76
N ALA A 355 -27.31 22.60 10.84
CA ALA A 355 -26.70 22.73 12.15
C ALA A 355 -25.33 22.02 12.18
N PRO A 356 -24.35 22.54 12.94
CA PRO A 356 -23.06 21.91 13.12
C PRO A 356 -23.20 20.50 13.69
N ILE A 357 -22.23 19.62 13.40
CA ILE A 357 -22.25 18.24 13.90
C ILE A 357 -21.83 18.20 15.36
N LEU A 358 -22.57 17.48 16.19
CA LEU A 358 -22.23 17.30 17.60
C LEU A 358 -20.91 16.53 17.74
N CYS A 359 -19.91 17.10 18.41
CA CYS A 359 -18.64 16.43 18.71
C CYS A 359 -18.42 16.32 20.22
N LEU A 360 -18.49 15.10 20.74
CA LEU A 360 -18.27 14.79 22.15
C LEU A 360 -16.78 14.57 22.40
N VAL A 361 -16.13 15.50 23.11
CA VAL A 361 -14.68 15.46 23.38
C VAL A 361 -14.44 15.22 24.86
N GLY A 362 -13.57 14.28 25.22
CA GLY A 362 -13.18 14.09 26.62
C GLY A 362 -12.30 12.87 26.82
N PRO A 363 -11.79 12.60 28.03
CA PRO A 363 -10.92 11.44 28.25
C PRO A 363 -11.63 10.10 27.97
N PRO A 364 -10.89 8.99 27.80
CA PRO A 364 -11.49 7.68 27.58
C PRO A 364 -12.30 7.23 28.79
N GLY A 365 -13.43 6.57 28.55
CA GLY A 365 -14.27 6.01 29.61
C GLY A 365 -15.23 7.00 30.29
N VAL A 366 -15.43 8.20 29.73
CA VAL A 366 -16.43 9.17 30.22
C VAL A 366 -17.85 8.96 29.66
N GLY A 367 -18.10 7.89 28.91
CA GLY A 367 -19.47 7.58 28.43
C GLY A 367 -19.88 8.26 27.11
N LYS A 368 -18.93 8.77 26.32
CA LYS A 368 -19.20 9.41 25.00
C LYS A 368 -20.01 8.50 24.05
N THR A 369 -19.58 7.26 23.89
CA THR A 369 -20.25 6.27 23.02
C THR A 369 -21.65 5.92 23.53
N SER A 370 -21.82 5.81 24.85
CA SER A 370 -23.12 5.51 25.45
C SER A 370 -24.08 6.70 25.36
N LEU A 371 -23.61 7.94 25.42
CA LEU A 371 -24.42 9.13 25.13
C LEU A 371 -24.95 9.11 23.70
N GLY A 372 -24.11 8.78 22.71
CA GLY A 372 -24.56 8.63 21.32
C GLY A 372 -25.69 7.59 21.17
N GLN A 373 -25.62 6.49 21.91
CA GLN A 373 -26.69 5.48 21.95
C GLN A 373 -27.98 6.00 22.60
N SER A 374 -27.88 6.76 23.70
CA SER A 374 -29.03 7.39 24.34
C SER A 374 -29.68 8.45 23.46
N ILE A 375 -28.91 9.24 22.70
CA ILE A 375 -29.44 10.19 21.71
C ILE A 375 -30.23 9.44 20.61
N ALA A 376 -29.75 8.29 20.15
CA ALA A 376 -30.46 7.47 19.19
C ALA A 376 -31.78 6.91 19.76
N LYS A 377 -31.77 6.42 21.02
CA LYS A 377 -32.96 5.95 21.75
C LYS A 377 -33.99 7.08 21.96
N ALA A 378 -33.52 8.27 22.34
CA ALA A 378 -34.34 9.47 22.56
C ALA A 378 -35.02 9.93 21.25
N THR A 379 -34.26 10.01 20.16
CA THR A 379 -34.77 10.45 18.84
C THR A 379 -35.54 9.37 18.08
N GLY A 380 -35.52 8.11 18.54
CA GLY A 380 -36.15 6.97 17.86
C GLY A 380 -35.43 6.55 16.57
N ARG A 381 -34.16 6.93 16.40
CA ARG A 381 -33.34 6.57 15.24
C ARG A 381 -32.61 5.25 15.50
N LYS A 382 -32.35 4.48 14.43
CA LYS A 382 -31.45 3.31 14.55
C LYS A 382 -30.03 3.79 14.81
N TYR A 383 -29.35 3.13 15.74
CA TYR A 383 -27.98 3.45 16.13
C TYR A 383 -26.97 2.69 15.29
N VAL A 384 -25.94 3.39 14.81
CA VAL A 384 -24.84 2.87 14.01
C VAL A 384 -23.54 3.43 14.56
N ARG A 385 -22.54 2.59 14.76
CA ARG A 385 -21.20 3.02 15.17
C ARG A 385 -20.19 2.73 14.07
N MET A 386 -19.44 3.74 13.67
CA MET A 386 -18.30 3.64 12.77
C MET A 386 -17.04 4.12 13.48
N ALA A 387 -16.06 3.24 13.64
CA ALA A 387 -14.76 3.62 14.17
C ALA A 387 -13.91 4.21 13.03
N LEU A 388 -13.41 5.42 13.25
CA LEU A 388 -12.50 6.13 12.34
C LEU A 388 -11.03 5.96 12.74
N GLY A 389 -10.78 5.50 13.97
CA GLY A 389 -9.43 5.28 14.47
C GLY A 389 -8.63 4.30 13.60
N GLY A 390 -7.49 4.76 13.09
CA GLY A 390 -6.60 3.97 12.24
C GLY A 390 -6.99 3.92 10.76
N MET A 391 -8.03 4.66 10.35
CA MET A 391 -8.36 4.86 8.93
C MET A 391 -7.29 5.74 8.28
N ARG A 392 -6.78 5.28 7.14
CA ARG A 392 -5.69 5.93 6.39
C ARG A 392 -5.98 6.14 4.91
N ASP A 393 -7.02 5.48 4.40
CA ASP A 393 -7.37 5.49 2.99
C ASP A 393 -8.79 6.06 2.82
N GLU A 394 -8.93 6.98 1.86
CA GLU A 394 -10.19 7.57 1.43
C GLU A 394 -11.17 6.50 0.92
N ALA A 395 -10.65 5.42 0.32
CA ALA A 395 -11.44 4.31 -0.19
C ALA A 395 -12.26 3.61 0.91
N GLU A 396 -11.90 3.75 2.19
CA GLU A 396 -12.73 3.21 3.28
C GLU A 396 -14.05 3.98 3.44
N ILE A 397 -14.12 5.25 3.02
CA ILE A 397 -15.31 6.09 3.08
C ILE A 397 -16.05 6.09 1.74
N ARG A 398 -15.34 6.31 0.62
CA ARG A 398 -15.92 6.38 -0.74
C ARG A 398 -15.98 5.04 -1.48
N GLY A 399 -15.43 3.97 -0.94
CA GLY A 399 -15.36 2.67 -1.60
C GLY A 399 -14.30 2.57 -2.70
N HIS A 400 -14.18 1.38 -3.27
CA HIS A 400 -13.28 1.10 -4.40
C HIS A 400 -14.03 1.16 -5.73
N ARG A 401 -13.32 1.54 -6.80
CA ARG A 401 -13.86 1.42 -8.17
C ARG A 401 -14.14 -0.05 -8.50
N ARG A 402 -15.19 -0.29 -9.29
CA ARG A 402 -15.70 -1.63 -9.67
C ARG A 402 -14.77 -2.49 -10.55
N THR A 403 -13.51 -2.10 -10.71
CA THR A 403 -12.55 -2.75 -11.63
C THR A 403 -12.03 -4.10 -11.13
N TYR A 404 -12.26 -4.46 -9.86
CA TYR A 404 -11.75 -5.70 -9.24
C TYR A 404 -12.87 -6.50 -8.57
N ILE A 405 -12.75 -7.83 -8.58
CA ILE A 405 -13.72 -8.76 -7.99
C ILE A 405 -13.94 -8.49 -6.48
N GLY A 406 -12.92 -7.99 -5.77
CA GLY A 406 -12.98 -7.62 -4.36
C GLY A 406 -13.35 -6.15 -4.09
N ALA A 407 -13.82 -5.40 -5.10
CA ALA A 407 -14.26 -4.04 -4.88
C ALA A 407 -15.51 -4.01 -3.99
N MET A 408 -15.52 -3.12 -3.01
CA MET A 408 -16.59 -3.00 -2.02
C MET A 408 -17.03 -1.53 -1.93
N PRO A 409 -18.32 -1.26 -1.64
CA PRO A 409 -18.79 0.07 -1.27
C PRO A 409 -18.07 0.60 -0.03
N GLY A 410 -18.05 1.91 0.16
CA GLY A 410 -17.50 2.53 1.36
C GLY A 410 -18.25 2.12 2.63
N LYS A 411 -17.58 2.24 3.79
CA LYS A 411 -18.14 1.87 5.10
C LYS A 411 -19.44 2.59 5.41
N VAL A 412 -19.64 3.82 4.93
CA VAL A 412 -20.87 4.61 5.11
C VAL A 412 -22.06 3.89 4.47
N LEU A 413 -21.97 3.58 3.18
CA LEU A 413 -23.01 2.88 2.44
C LEU A 413 -23.22 1.45 2.92
N GLN A 414 -22.14 0.72 3.25
CA GLN A 414 -22.26 -0.62 3.85
C GLN A 414 -23.06 -0.59 5.16
N SER A 415 -22.83 0.43 6.00
CA SER A 415 -23.49 0.57 7.29
C SER A 415 -24.97 0.94 7.10
N LEU A 416 -25.29 1.79 6.13
CA LEU A 416 -26.67 2.09 5.74
C LEU A 416 -27.41 0.84 5.24
N GLY A 417 -26.76 0.02 4.41
CA GLY A 417 -27.33 -1.24 3.94
C GLY A 417 -27.64 -2.22 5.08
N LYS A 418 -26.73 -2.35 6.06
CA LYS A 418 -26.95 -3.20 7.25
C LYS A 418 -28.11 -2.72 8.13
N VAL A 419 -28.29 -1.41 8.24
CA VAL A 419 -29.27 -0.79 9.15
C VAL A 419 -30.64 -0.72 8.48
N GLY A 420 -30.66 -0.57 7.15
CA GLY A 420 -31.86 -0.63 6.32
C GLY A 420 -32.82 0.54 6.53
N THR A 421 -32.32 1.70 6.95
CA THR A 421 -33.09 2.95 7.11
C THR A 421 -32.27 4.15 6.66
N ARG A 422 -32.90 5.16 6.05
CA ARG A 422 -32.24 6.35 5.48
C ARG A 422 -31.81 7.40 6.51
N ASN A 423 -32.46 7.44 7.67
CA ASN A 423 -32.27 8.46 8.72
C ASN A 423 -31.69 7.92 10.06
N PRO A 424 -30.69 7.02 10.05
CA PRO A 424 -30.10 6.53 11.30
C PRO A 424 -29.24 7.60 11.97
N LEU A 425 -28.82 7.31 13.20
CA LEU A 425 -27.77 8.06 13.90
C LEU A 425 -26.43 7.35 13.69
N PHE A 426 -25.48 8.04 13.05
CA PHE A 426 -24.10 7.59 12.89
C PHE A 426 -23.22 8.20 13.97
N LEU A 427 -22.67 7.34 14.83
CA LEU A 427 -21.61 7.70 15.75
C LEU A 427 -20.24 7.47 15.09
N LEU A 428 -19.54 8.55 14.79
CA LEU A 428 -18.17 8.57 14.27
C LEU A 428 -17.20 8.55 15.46
N ASP A 429 -16.65 7.38 15.77
CA ASP A 429 -15.84 7.15 16.98
C ASP A 429 -14.34 7.38 16.69
N GLU A 430 -13.65 8.08 17.60
CA GLU A 430 -12.20 8.35 17.54
C GLU A 430 -11.75 9.17 16.32
N ILE A 431 -12.42 10.31 16.05
CA ILE A 431 -12.09 11.20 14.93
C ILE A 431 -10.72 11.87 15.05
N ASP A 432 -10.16 11.97 16.25
CA ASP A 432 -8.81 12.47 16.51
C ASP A 432 -7.70 11.49 16.08
N LYS A 433 -8.05 10.24 15.77
CA LYS A 433 -7.09 9.21 15.34
C LYS A 433 -7.13 8.94 13.83
N LEU A 434 -7.66 9.88 13.06
CA LEU A 434 -7.56 9.86 11.59
C LEU A 434 -6.09 10.00 11.19
N GLY A 435 -5.58 9.04 10.41
CA GLY A 435 -4.22 9.07 9.91
C GLY A 435 -4.14 9.85 8.61
N THR A 436 -3.16 10.74 8.49
CA THR A 436 -2.75 11.33 7.22
C THR A 436 -1.69 10.45 6.58
N ASP A 437 -1.98 9.83 5.43
CA ASP A 437 -1.01 9.05 4.65
C ASP A 437 -0.87 9.64 3.24
N PHE A 438 0.23 9.32 2.56
CA PHE A 438 0.59 9.87 1.23
C PHE A 438 -0.39 9.47 0.10
N ARG A 439 -1.37 8.59 0.35
CA ARG A 439 -2.27 8.00 -0.65
C ARG A 439 -3.65 8.67 -0.73
N GLY A 440 -3.93 9.65 0.12
CA GLY A 440 -5.20 10.38 0.15
C GLY A 440 -5.51 10.88 1.56
N ASP A 441 -6.35 11.91 1.65
CA ASP A 441 -6.77 12.46 2.93
C ASP A 441 -8.18 11.98 3.28
N PRO A 442 -8.35 11.01 4.21
CA PRO A 442 -9.67 10.53 4.62
C PRO A 442 -10.53 11.66 5.22
N SER A 443 -9.90 12.74 5.71
CA SER A 443 -10.65 13.89 6.22
C SER A 443 -11.43 14.60 5.12
N SER A 444 -10.92 14.66 3.89
CA SER A 444 -11.65 15.25 2.76
C SER A 444 -12.89 14.46 2.35
N ALA A 445 -12.84 13.13 2.41
CA ALA A 445 -14.01 12.30 2.14
C ALA A 445 -15.04 12.38 3.28
N LEU A 446 -14.59 12.53 4.53
CA LEU A 446 -15.51 12.81 5.64
C LEU A 446 -16.18 14.18 5.48
N LEU A 447 -15.47 15.19 4.99
CA LEU A 447 -16.07 16.51 4.76
C LEU A 447 -17.24 16.44 3.79
N GLU A 448 -17.13 15.69 2.69
CA GLU A 448 -18.24 15.51 1.74
C GLU A 448 -19.45 14.83 2.39
N VAL A 449 -19.22 13.84 3.26
CA VAL A 449 -20.28 13.13 3.99
C VAL A 449 -20.94 14.01 5.04
N LEU A 450 -20.16 14.88 5.69
CA LEU A 450 -20.56 15.68 6.83
C LEU A 450 -21.13 17.05 6.44
N ASP A 451 -20.71 17.62 5.32
CA ASP A 451 -21.14 18.94 4.87
C ASP A 451 -22.61 18.91 4.38
N PRO A 452 -23.53 19.66 5.02
CA PRO A 452 -24.92 19.76 4.58
C PRO A 452 -25.09 20.25 3.14
N GLU A 453 -24.12 20.98 2.59
CA GLU A 453 -24.16 21.47 1.21
C GLU A 453 -23.74 20.40 0.18
N GLN A 454 -23.05 19.33 0.59
CA GLN A 454 -22.55 18.28 -0.33
C GLN A 454 -23.19 16.91 -0.09
N ASN A 455 -23.61 16.61 1.14
CA ASN A 455 -24.05 15.28 1.54
C ASN A 455 -25.32 14.77 0.83
N HIS A 456 -26.08 15.66 0.17
CA HIS A 456 -27.26 15.29 -0.63
C HIS A 456 -26.88 14.65 -1.97
N THR A 457 -25.65 14.87 -2.46
CA THR A 457 -25.08 14.27 -3.67
C THR A 457 -23.80 13.47 -3.38
N PHE A 458 -23.76 12.74 -2.26
CA PHE A 458 -22.57 11.96 -1.92
C PHE A 458 -22.33 10.85 -2.95
N ALA A 459 -21.15 10.86 -3.58
CA ALA A 459 -20.80 9.93 -4.64
C ALA A 459 -19.78 8.88 -4.17
N ASP A 460 -20.23 7.62 -4.07
CA ASP A 460 -19.37 6.47 -3.79
C ASP A 460 -18.78 5.88 -5.09
N HIS A 461 -17.48 5.59 -5.10
CA HIS A 461 -16.75 5.06 -6.26
C HIS A 461 -17.21 3.68 -6.72
N TYR A 462 -17.81 2.90 -5.83
CA TYR A 462 -18.35 1.58 -6.17
C TYR A 462 -19.76 1.72 -6.74
N VAL A 463 -20.62 2.50 -6.09
CA VAL A 463 -22.03 2.63 -6.47
C VAL A 463 -22.20 3.51 -7.73
N GLU A 464 -21.35 4.53 -7.87
CA GLU A 464 -21.35 5.50 -8.98
C GLU A 464 -22.71 6.21 -9.16
N VAL A 465 -23.50 6.35 -8.08
CA VAL A 465 -24.76 7.11 -8.07
C VAL A 465 -24.77 7.96 -6.81
N ASP A 466 -25.27 9.18 -6.95
CA ASP A 466 -25.44 10.11 -5.84
C ASP A 466 -26.43 9.54 -4.82
N PHE A 467 -25.98 9.45 -3.57
CA PHE A 467 -26.80 9.00 -2.45
C PHE A 467 -27.04 10.15 -1.47
N ASP A 468 -28.31 10.43 -1.18
CA ASP A 468 -28.71 11.50 -0.28
C ASP A 468 -28.53 11.09 1.20
N LEU A 469 -27.53 11.67 1.85
CA LEU A 469 -27.21 11.49 3.27
C LEU A 469 -27.79 12.60 4.16
N SER A 470 -28.56 13.57 3.63
CA SER A 470 -29.01 14.74 4.41
C SER A 470 -29.93 14.40 5.59
N ASP A 471 -30.61 13.25 5.57
CA ASP A 471 -31.45 12.80 6.71
C ASP A 471 -30.66 12.09 7.82
N VAL A 472 -29.40 11.72 7.56
CA VAL A 472 -28.54 11.01 8.50
C VAL A 472 -28.10 11.97 9.60
N MET A 473 -28.22 11.54 10.85
CA MET A 473 -27.74 12.34 11.98
C MET A 473 -26.33 11.88 12.34
N PHE A 474 -25.34 12.74 12.16
CA PHE A 474 -23.96 12.45 12.55
C PHE A 474 -23.66 12.97 13.95
N VAL A 475 -22.95 12.17 14.73
CA VAL A 475 -22.39 12.54 16.04
C VAL A 475 -20.95 12.03 16.06
N ALA A 476 -19.98 12.88 16.37
CA ALA A 476 -18.58 12.51 16.47
C ALA A 476 -18.16 12.35 17.94
N THR A 477 -17.18 11.48 18.18
CA THR A 477 -16.47 11.41 19.46
C THR A 477 -14.97 11.61 19.23
N SER A 478 -14.34 12.23 20.22
CA SER A 478 -12.89 12.41 20.25
C SER A 478 -12.34 12.25 21.67
N ASN A 479 -11.07 11.85 21.79
CA ASN A 479 -10.38 11.85 23.07
C ASN A 479 -9.62 13.16 23.33
N SER A 480 -9.21 13.86 22.27
CA SER A 480 -8.43 15.09 22.32
C SER A 480 -9.03 16.18 21.43
N MET A 481 -8.51 17.41 21.55
CA MET A 481 -8.88 18.52 20.64
C MET A 481 -8.06 18.50 19.34
N ASN A 482 -7.23 17.48 19.12
CA ASN A 482 -6.38 17.34 17.93
C ASN A 482 -7.19 16.79 16.75
N ILE A 483 -8.24 17.50 16.37
CA ILE A 483 -9.11 17.19 15.23
C ILE A 483 -8.65 18.05 14.04
N PRO A 484 -8.66 17.55 12.79
CA PRO A 484 -8.35 18.36 11.62
C PRO A 484 -9.17 19.66 11.60
N PRO A 485 -8.55 20.84 11.41
CA PRO A 485 -9.24 22.14 11.51
C PRO A 485 -10.46 22.25 10.58
N ALA A 486 -10.37 21.70 9.37
CA ALA A 486 -11.46 21.72 8.40
C ALA A 486 -12.73 21.00 8.90
N LEU A 487 -12.57 19.92 9.70
CA LEU A 487 -13.68 19.22 10.33
C LEU A 487 -14.18 19.96 11.58
N LEU A 488 -13.26 20.54 12.35
CA LEU A 488 -13.58 21.26 13.58
C LEU A 488 -14.52 22.46 13.33
N ASP A 489 -14.31 23.19 12.23
CA ASP A 489 -15.14 24.34 11.82
C ASP A 489 -16.59 23.95 11.47
N ARG A 490 -16.88 22.66 11.31
CA ARG A 490 -18.21 22.11 11.02
C ARG A 490 -18.83 21.41 12.23
N MET A 491 -18.19 21.46 13.40
CA MET A 491 -18.59 20.75 14.61
C MET A 491 -18.92 21.69 15.77
N GLU A 492 -19.95 21.32 16.53
CA GLU A 492 -20.20 21.88 17.85
C GLU A 492 -19.55 20.99 18.90
N VAL A 493 -18.49 21.51 19.53
CA VAL A 493 -17.68 20.75 20.49
C VAL A 493 -18.29 20.82 21.89
N ILE A 494 -18.68 19.67 22.42
CA ILE A 494 -19.10 19.50 23.82
C ILE A 494 -18.00 18.77 24.57
N ARG A 495 -17.42 19.44 25.58
CA ARG A 495 -16.35 18.89 26.40
C ARG A 495 -16.90 18.16 27.62
N LEU A 496 -16.65 16.86 27.69
CA LEU A 496 -16.92 16.01 28.84
C LEU A 496 -15.69 16.00 29.76
N SER A 497 -15.90 16.47 30.99
CA SER A 497 -14.91 16.33 32.06
C SER A 497 -14.85 14.89 32.58
N GLY A 498 -13.83 14.59 33.37
CA GLY A 498 -13.84 13.39 34.21
C GLY A 498 -14.93 13.45 35.27
N TYR A 499 -15.11 12.31 35.96
CA TYR A 499 -16.06 12.15 37.04
C TYR A 499 -15.39 12.35 38.41
N THR A 500 -16.13 12.93 39.34
CA THR A 500 -15.79 12.97 40.77
C THR A 500 -15.89 11.57 41.40
N GLU A 501 -15.35 11.40 42.60
CA GLU A 501 -15.40 10.12 43.31
C GLU A 501 -16.83 9.65 43.57
N ASP A 502 -17.70 10.56 44.02
CA ASP A 502 -19.10 10.28 44.30
C ASP A 502 -19.87 9.94 43.01
N GLU A 503 -19.60 10.66 41.91
CA GLU A 503 -20.18 10.34 40.60
C GLU A 503 -19.75 8.96 40.12
N LYS A 504 -18.45 8.61 40.21
CA LYS A 504 -17.96 7.28 39.81
C LYS A 504 -18.60 6.17 40.64
N THR A 505 -18.77 6.39 41.93
CA THR A 505 -19.37 5.43 42.86
C THR A 505 -20.84 5.20 42.49
N ASN A 506 -21.60 6.27 42.25
CA ASN A 506 -22.98 6.19 41.79
C ASN A 506 -23.10 5.52 40.41
N ILE A 507 -22.24 5.87 39.45
CA ILE A 507 -22.21 5.26 38.12
C ILE A 507 -21.92 3.76 38.21
N ALA A 508 -20.97 3.38 39.06
CA ALA A 508 -20.63 1.99 39.28
C ALA A 508 -21.79 1.19 39.87
N MET A 509 -22.44 1.72 40.90
CA MET A 509 -23.57 1.04 41.56
C MET A 509 -24.80 0.95 40.67
N ARG A 510 -25.17 2.04 39.98
CA ARG A 510 -26.40 2.09 39.17
C ARG A 510 -26.29 1.39 37.82
N TYR A 511 -25.12 1.46 37.17
CA TYR A 511 -24.98 1.00 35.78
C TYR A 511 -23.92 -0.09 35.61
N LEU A 512 -22.68 0.12 36.08
CA LEU A 512 -21.59 -0.80 35.75
C LEU A 512 -21.75 -2.15 36.45
N LEU A 513 -22.08 -2.16 37.74
CA LEU A 513 -22.22 -3.40 38.51
C LEU A 513 -23.38 -4.26 37.99
N PRO A 514 -24.62 -3.76 37.80
CA PRO A 514 -25.70 -4.54 37.20
C PRO A 514 -25.35 -5.07 35.81
N LYS A 515 -24.71 -4.23 34.98
CA LYS A 515 -24.25 -4.63 33.65
C LYS A 515 -23.22 -5.76 33.71
N GLN A 516 -22.26 -5.70 34.63
CA GLN A 516 -21.24 -6.74 34.80
C GLN A 516 -21.82 -8.03 35.40
N ILE A 517 -22.77 -7.95 36.34
CA ILE A 517 -23.50 -9.11 36.87
C ILE A 517 -24.18 -9.87 35.73
N LYS A 518 -24.94 -9.15 34.89
CA LYS A 518 -25.63 -9.72 33.72
C LYS A 518 -24.65 -10.32 32.71
N ASN A 519 -23.58 -9.59 32.36
CA ASN A 519 -22.60 -10.05 31.36
C ASN A 519 -21.79 -11.27 31.80
N ASN A 520 -21.57 -11.45 33.11
CA ASN A 520 -20.85 -12.61 33.65
C ASN A 520 -21.80 -13.75 34.09
N GLY A 521 -23.11 -13.61 33.89
CA GLY A 521 -24.09 -14.66 34.18
C GLY A 521 -24.30 -14.95 35.67
N ILE A 522 -24.04 -13.98 36.54
CA ILE A 522 -24.31 -14.09 37.98
C ILE A 522 -25.82 -13.96 38.20
N ARG A 523 -26.42 -14.86 38.98
CA ARG A 523 -27.86 -14.81 39.29
C ARG A 523 -28.15 -13.75 40.36
N GLU A 524 -29.38 -13.26 40.37
CA GLU A 524 -29.85 -12.35 41.42
C GLU A 524 -29.66 -13.00 42.81
N GLY A 525 -29.06 -12.25 43.73
CA GLY A 525 -28.76 -12.71 45.08
C GLY A 525 -27.46 -13.51 45.24
N GLU A 526 -26.70 -13.81 44.19
CA GLU A 526 -25.41 -14.52 44.32
C GLU A 526 -24.25 -13.60 44.73
N LEU A 527 -24.32 -12.32 44.39
CA LEU A 527 -23.29 -11.32 44.65
C LEU A 527 -23.90 -10.04 45.22
N ASN A 528 -23.32 -9.53 46.30
CA ASN A 528 -23.59 -8.19 46.82
C ASN A 528 -22.27 -7.43 47.02
N VAL A 529 -22.13 -6.26 46.40
CA VAL A 529 -20.95 -5.39 46.54
C VAL A 529 -21.39 -4.13 47.28
N THR A 530 -20.73 -3.86 48.40
CA THR A 530 -21.01 -2.66 49.21
C THR A 530 -20.52 -1.38 48.53
N GLU A 531 -21.17 -0.25 48.79
CA GLU A 531 -20.75 1.05 48.27
C GLU A 531 -19.32 1.41 48.71
N GLU A 532 -18.97 1.11 49.96
CA GLU A 532 -17.62 1.31 50.51
C GLU A 532 -16.57 0.52 49.72
N ALA A 533 -16.85 -0.73 49.36
CA ALA A 533 -15.94 -1.51 48.52
C ALA A 533 -15.74 -0.85 47.15
N VAL A 534 -16.80 -0.34 46.52
CA VAL A 534 -16.70 0.38 45.23
C VAL A 534 -15.86 1.64 45.38
N ARG A 535 -16.05 2.40 46.46
CA ARG A 535 -15.28 3.61 46.75
C ARG A 535 -13.78 3.29 46.94
N ASP A 536 -13.48 2.18 47.62
CA ASP A 536 -12.10 1.69 47.76
C ASP A 536 -11.48 1.24 46.43
N ILE A 537 -12.27 0.68 45.51
CA ILE A 537 -11.81 0.40 44.13
C ILE A 537 -11.40 1.69 43.43
N VAL A 538 -12.25 2.72 43.52
CA VAL A 538 -11.98 4.03 42.91
C VAL A 538 -10.68 4.64 43.46
N ARG A 539 -10.47 4.61 44.78
CA ARG A 539 -9.31 5.23 45.44
C ARG A 539 -7.99 4.47 45.27
N TYR A 540 -8.01 3.14 45.43
CA TYR A 540 -6.78 2.35 45.58
C TYR A 540 -6.43 1.47 44.38
N TYR A 541 -7.37 1.24 43.46
CA TYR A 541 -7.18 0.32 42.33
C TYR A 541 -7.28 1.00 40.96
N THR A 542 -7.82 2.22 40.89
CA THR A 542 -7.95 3.00 39.65
C THR A 542 -7.30 4.38 39.76
N ARG A 543 -6.73 4.89 38.66
CA ARG A 543 -6.24 6.27 38.52
C ARG A 543 -6.50 6.75 37.10
N GLU A 544 -7.71 7.25 36.86
CA GLU A 544 -8.20 7.68 35.55
C GLU A 544 -9.30 8.74 35.70
N ALA A 545 -9.62 9.51 34.66
CA ALA A 545 -10.73 10.47 34.68
C ALA A 545 -12.11 9.79 34.52
N GLY A 546 -12.17 8.73 33.71
CA GLY A 546 -13.40 7.98 33.41
C GLY A 546 -13.66 6.80 34.36
N VAL A 547 -14.42 5.83 33.88
CA VAL A 547 -14.79 4.60 34.63
C VAL A 547 -14.41 3.30 33.92
N ARG A 548 -13.49 3.34 32.95
CA ARG A 548 -13.10 2.16 32.14
C ARG A 548 -12.33 1.12 32.96
N SER A 549 -11.34 1.55 33.75
CA SER A 549 -10.60 0.69 34.68
C SER A 549 -11.50 0.21 35.81
N LEU A 550 -12.41 1.08 36.29
CA LEU A 550 -13.42 0.71 37.29
C LEU A 550 -14.31 -0.42 36.78
N GLU A 551 -14.85 -0.33 35.56
CA GLU A 551 -15.64 -1.41 34.94
C GLU A 551 -14.82 -2.70 34.80
N ARG A 552 -13.52 -2.61 34.43
CA ARG A 552 -12.63 -3.77 34.32
C ARG A 552 -12.43 -4.47 35.66
N ASP A 553 -12.24 -3.72 36.75
CA ASP A 553 -12.01 -4.30 38.07
C ASP A 553 -13.31 -4.88 38.67
N LEU A 554 -14.47 -4.24 38.47
CA LEU A 554 -15.78 -4.84 38.79
C LEU A 554 -16.03 -6.14 38.01
N SER A 555 -15.65 -6.17 36.74
CA SER A 555 -15.73 -7.38 35.90
C SER A 555 -14.82 -8.51 36.41
N LYS A 556 -13.62 -8.19 36.90
CA LYS A 556 -12.70 -9.18 37.51
C LYS A 556 -13.30 -9.77 38.78
N ILE A 557 -13.91 -8.94 39.62
CA ILE A 557 -14.61 -9.36 40.83
C ILE A 557 -15.71 -10.37 40.45
N CYS A 558 -16.59 -10.00 39.52
CA CYS A 558 -17.67 -10.87 39.04
C CYS A 558 -17.13 -12.24 38.57
N ARG A 559 -16.07 -12.26 37.74
CA ARG A 559 -15.46 -13.51 37.27
C ARG A 559 -14.89 -14.37 38.40
N LYS A 560 -14.26 -13.76 39.41
CA LYS A 560 -13.71 -14.49 40.55
C LYS A 560 -14.81 -15.10 41.42
N VAL A 561 -15.91 -14.38 41.62
CA VAL A 561 -17.09 -14.88 42.33
C VAL A 561 -17.69 -16.07 41.61
N VAL A 562 -17.95 -15.95 40.29
CA VAL A 562 -18.46 -17.07 39.47
C VAL A 562 -17.54 -18.30 39.57
N LYS A 563 -16.23 -18.10 39.40
CA LYS A 563 -15.24 -19.18 39.55
C LYS A 563 -15.32 -19.83 40.94
N GLY A 564 -15.41 -19.02 42.00
CA GLY A 564 -15.45 -19.53 43.37
C GLY A 564 -16.75 -20.26 43.70
N LEU A 565 -17.89 -19.81 43.17
CA LEU A 565 -19.18 -20.50 43.30
C LEU A 565 -19.16 -21.86 42.58
N LEU A 566 -18.66 -21.91 41.34
CA LEU A 566 -18.56 -23.17 40.57
C LEU A 566 -17.59 -24.17 41.20
N LEU A 567 -16.49 -23.69 41.79
CA LEU A 567 -15.55 -24.52 42.55
C LEU A 567 -16.02 -24.85 43.98
N LYS A 568 -17.25 -24.45 44.35
CA LYS A 568 -17.82 -24.62 45.70
C LYS A 568 -16.92 -24.07 46.82
N LYS A 569 -16.11 -23.06 46.52
CA LYS A 569 -15.30 -22.32 47.51
C LYS A 569 -16.09 -21.23 48.22
N TYR A 570 -17.14 -20.73 47.58
CA TYR A 570 -18.07 -19.76 48.15
C TYR A 570 -19.49 -20.30 48.07
N THR A 571 -20.32 -19.86 49.02
CA THR A 571 -21.77 -20.08 49.02
C THR A 571 -22.48 -18.76 48.75
N PRO A 572 -23.56 -18.74 47.95
CA PRO A 572 -24.41 -17.55 47.83
C PRO A 572 -25.00 -17.16 49.19
N THR A 573 -25.11 -15.87 49.55
CA THR A 573 -24.65 -14.66 48.83
C THR A 573 -23.19 -14.33 49.16
N VAL A 574 -22.37 -14.09 48.14
CA VAL A 574 -20.99 -13.60 48.34
C VAL A 574 -21.02 -12.10 48.58
N GLN A 575 -20.70 -11.68 49.80
CA GLN A 575 -20.60 -10.26 50.16
C GLN A 575 -19.18 -9.73 49.95
N ILE A 576 -19.07 -8.61 49.25
CA ILE A 576 -17.80 -7.92 49.00
C ILE A 576 -17.79 -6.59 49.73
N THR A 577 -16.86 -6.49 50.68
CA THR A 577 -16.64 -5.36 51.59
C THR A 577 -15.26 -4.75 51.34
N ALA A 578 -14.99 -3.58 51.92
CA ALA A 578 -13.67 -2.94 51.81
C ALA A 578 -12.53 -3.83 52.35
N GLU A 579 -12.82 -4.64 53.38
CA GLU A 579 -11.85 -5.51 54.06
C GLU A 579 -11.44 -6.72 53.20
N ASN A 580 -12.39 -7.37 52.52
CA ASN A 580 -12.11 -8.57 51.72
C ASN A 580 -11.77 -8.28 50.24
N LEU A 581 -11.76 -7.00 49.85
CA LEU A 581 -11.50 -6.57 48.47
C LEU A 581 -10.14 -7.07 47.94
N SER A 582 -9.14 -7.20 48.82
CA SER A 582 -7.80 -7.68 48.47
C SER A 582 -7.78 -9.13 47.98
N ASP A 583 -8.70 -9.97 48.42
CA ASP A 583 -8.78 -11.37 47.98
C ASP A 583 -9.18 -11.46 46.49
N PHE A 584 -9.97 -10.47 46.06
CA PHE A 584 -10.46 -10.38 44.69
C PHE A 584 -9.51 -9.58 43.79
N LEU A 585 -9.05 -8.41 44.22
CA LEU A 585 -8.25 -7.51 43.37
C LEU A 585 -6.73 -7.55 43.63
N GLY A 586 -6.30 -8.23 44.69
CA GLY A 586 -4.90 -8.26 45.13
C GLY A 586 -4.54 -7.05 45.98
N VAL A 587 -3.24 -6.81 46.14
CA VAL A 587 -2.71 -5.66 46.88
C VAL A 587 -3.16 -4.32 46.27
N ARG A 588 -3.33 -3.30 47.12
CA ARG A 588 -3.66 -1.93 46.69
C ARG A 588 -2.57 -1.43 45.74
N LYS A 589 -2.97 -0.88 44.59
CA LYS A 589 -2.06 -0.43 43.53
C LYS A 589 -1.61 1.02 43.72
N TYR A 590 -2.50 1.84 44.26
CA TYR A 590 -2.30 3.26 44.47
C TYR A 590 -2.46 3.60 45.94
N THR A 591 -1.75 4.63 46.37
CA THR A 591 -1.92 5.29 47.66
C THR A 591 -2.80 6.52 47.49
N TYR A 592 -3.81 6.65 48.33
CA TYR A 592 -4.73 7.80 48.34
C TYR A 592 -4.56 8.59 49.64
N GLY A 593 -4.67 9.92 49.57
CA GLY A 593 -4.77 10.77 50.77
C GLY A 593 -3.47 10.99 51.55
N ARG A 594 -2.28 10.74 50.99
CA ARG A 594 -1.03 11.20 51.60
C ARG A 594 -0.78 12.68 51.26
N ALA A 595 -1.62 13.57 51.79
CA ALA A 595 -1.06 14.86 52.20
C ALA A 595 -0.03 14.52 53.28
N GLU A 596 1.19 15.00 53.15
CA GLU A 596 2.15 14.81 54.23
C GLU A 596 1.55 15.37 55.52
N GLN A 597 1.48 14.55 56.57
CA GLN A 597 0.81 14.92 57.83
C GLN A 597 1.51 16.10 58.52
N GLN A 598 2.73 16.44 58.10
CA GLN A 598 3.54 17.52 58.64
C GLN A 598 4.17 18.33 57.51
N ASN A 599 4.31 19.63 57.73
CA ASN A 599 4.99 20.52 56.79
C ASN A 599 6.49 20.19 56.75
N GLN A 600 7.04 19.93 55.56
CA GLN A 600 8.48 19.76 55.36
C GLN A 600 9.11 21.00 54.72
N VAL A 601 10.32 21.37 55.18
CA VAL A 601 11.08 22.48 54.58
C VAL A 601 11.65 22.03 53.24
N GLY A 602 11.45 22.84 52.20
CA GLY A 602 11.92 22.53 50.85
C GLY A 602 10.95 21.70 50.02
N GLN A 603 9.74 21.41 50.50
CA GLN A 603 8.68 20.78 49.71
C GLN A 603 7.47 21.71 49.56
N VAL A 604 6.87 21.74 48.37
CA VAL A 604 5.59 22.44 48.13
C VAL A 604 4.64 21.56 47.32
N VAL A 605 3.37 21.53 47.73
CA VAL A 605 2.32 20.81 47.01
C VAL A 605 1.71 21.73 45.95
N GLY A 606 1.79 21.32 44.70
CA GLY A 606 1.21 21.99 43.54
C GLY A 606 0.06 21.20 42.94
N LEU A 607 -0.88 21.89 42.30
CA LEU A 607 -1.92 21.29 41.47
C LEU A 607 -1.41 21.19 40.04
N ALA A 608 -1.46 19.99 39.47
CA ALA A 608 -1.15 19.75 38.08
C ALA A 608 -2.41 19.34 37.32
N TRP A 609 -2.61 19.91 36.13
CA TRP A 609 -3.60 19.39 35.20
C TRP A 609 -2.95 18.33 34.32
N THR A 610 -3.47 17.10 34.38
CA THR A 610 -3.06 15.99 33.53
C THR A 610 -4.24 15.57 32.64
N GLU A 611 -3.96 14.81 31.58
CA GLU A 611 -4.98 14.26 30.69
C GLU A 611 -5.98 13.34 31.41
N VAL A 612 -5.61 12.79 32.57
CA VAL A 612 -6.44 11.92 33.41
C VAL A 612 -7.11 12.66 34.58
N GLY A 613 -6.99 13.98 34.65
CA GLY A 613 -7.61 14.82 35.68
C GLY A 613 -6.61 15.73 36.41
N GLY A 614 -7.08 16.40 37.46
CA GLY A 614 -6.22 17.13 38.38
C GLY A 614 -5.43 16.16 39.26
N ASP A 615 -4.13 16.39 39.42
CA ASP A 615 -3.24 15.63 40.28
C ASP A 615 -2.53 16.55 41.28
N LEU A 616 -2.13 16.00 42.43
CA LEU A 616 -1.29 16.69 43.40
C LEU A 616 0.16 16.28 43.15
N LEU A 617 1.02 17.25 42.83
CA LEU A 617 2.46 17.03 42.68
C LEU A 617 3.19 17.69 43.84
N THR A 618 4.21 17.01 44.36
CA THR A 618 5.13 17.59 45.33
C THR A 618 6.39 18.04 44.59
N ILE A 619 6.70 19.34 44.65
CA ILE A 619 7.96 19.90 44.15
C ILE A 619 8.93 19.97 45.34
N GLU A 620 10.11 19.39 45.17
CA GLU A 620 11.15 19.32 46.20
C GLU A 620 12.38 20.14 45.80
N VAL A 621 12.97 20.83 46.78
CA VAL A 621 14.19 21.61 46.64
C VAL A 621 15.16 21.20 47.76
N ALA A 622 16.36 20.79 47.38
CA ALA A 622 17.44 20.48 48.31
C ALA A 622 18.57 21.51 48.18
N ILE A 623 19.04 22.03 49.31
CA ILE A 623 20.20 22.92 49.36
C ILE A 623 21.44 22.06 49.57
N MET A 624 22.39 22.12 48.64
CA MET A 624 23.70 21.46 48.74
C MET A 624 24.84 22.47 48.58
N PRO A 625 26.02 22.24 49.17
CA PRO A 625 27.19 23.09 48.92
C PRO A 625 27.57 23.11 47.42
N GLY A 626 27.55 24.28 46.79
CA GLY A 626 27.75 24.47 45.34
C GLY A 626 28.08 25.94 44.97
N LYS A 627 28.15 26.27 43.67
CA LYS A 627 28.45 27.63 43.16
C LYS A 627 27.26 28.25 42.41
N GLY A 628 26.05 27.82 42.75
CA GLY A 628 24.89 27.75 41.85
C GLY A 628 24.66 26.29 41.48
#